data_AF-A0A838DMJ1-F1
#
_entry.id   AF-A0A838DMJ1-F1
#
_cell.length_a   1.000
_cell.length_b   1.000
_cell.length_c   1.000
_cell.angle_alpha   90.00
_cell.angle_beta   90.00
_cell.angle_gamma   90.00
#
_symmetry.space_group_name_H-M   'P 1'
#
loop_
_entity.id
_entity.type
_entity.pdbx_description
1 polymer ?
#
loop_
_entity_poly.entity_id
_entity_poly.type
_entity_poly.pdbx_seq_one_letter_code
_entity_poly.pdbx_strand_id
1 'polypeptide(L)'
;MLLLENAPRTTDDIDIFWLEEDAFQQTRGTLSEGMLAIARKYKLDPGWLNYLTQIILQNDIIIPNGKLWKQFGPLHVYIPPKEYILALKITAGRDKDIADCAILLPQTKIKTRRQAQKLLDLYILPDAQEEHAEQIELSLNELFKN
;
A
#
# COMPACT_ATOMS: atom_id res chain seq x y z
N MET A 1 1.83 2.06 -3.98
CA MET A 1 3.25 1.68 -4.11
C MET A 1 3.86 1.48 -2.73
N LEU A 2 4.39 0.30 -2.50
CA LEU A 2 5.31 -0.01 -1.42
C LEU A 2 6.66 -0.36 -2.05
N LEU A 3 7.44 0.66 -2.37
CA LEU A 3 8.84 0.48 -2.74
C LEU A 3 9.68 1.10 -1.64
N LEU A 4 10.15 0.27 -0.72
CA LEU A 4 11.12 0.69 0.27
C LEU A 4 12.51 0.46 -0.33
N GLU A 5 13.10 1.53 -0.87
CA GLU A 5 14.49 1.52 -1.31
C GLU A 5 15.41 1.18 -0.12
N ASN A 6 16.28 0.17 -0.28
CA ASN A 6 17.16 -0.41 0.76
C ASN A 6 16.44 -1.17 1.90
N ALA A 7 15.30 -1.81 1.62
CA ALA A 7 14.69 -2.74 2.55
C ALA A 7 15.55 -4.02 2.72
N PRO A 8 15.64 -4.60 3.93
CA PRO A 8 16.32 -5.87 4.17
C PRO A 8 15.62 -7.06 3.49
N ARG A 9 14.38 -6.88 3.01
CA ARG A 9 13.61 -7.85 2.23
C ARG A 9 12.86 -7.15 1.10
N THR A 10 12.73 -7.82 -0.04
CA THR A 10 11.83 -7.42 -1.13
C THR A 10 10.40 -7.85 -0.82
N THR A 11 9.40 -7.08 -1.25
CA THR A 11 8.03 -7.58 -1.36
C THR A 11 7.93 -8.41 -2.65
N ASP A 12 7.12 -9.47 -2.65
CA ASP A 12 6.97 -10.37 -3.81
C ASP A 12 6.20 -9.71 -4.98
N ASP A 13 5.36 -8.71 -4.67
CA ASP A 13 4.51 -7.97 -5.59
C ASP A 13 4.59 -6.45 -5.41
N ILE A 14 4.23 -5.71 -6.47
CA ILE A 14 4.18 -4.23 -6.49
C ILE A 14 2.74 -3.75 -6.53
N ASP A 15 2.23 -3.22 -5.43
CA ASP A 15 0.90 -2.58 -5.38
C ASP A 15 0.89 -1.21 -6.07
N ILE A 16 0.00 -1.02 -7.04
CA ILE A 16 -0.20 0.25 -7.74
C ILE A 16 -1.60 0.83 -7.51
N PHE A 17 -1.63 2.15 -7.42
CA PHE A 17 -2.84 2.96 -7.47
C PHE A 17 -2.69 3.94 -8.62
N TRP A 18 -3.67 3.95 -9.51
CA TRP A 18 -3.84 4.96 -10.54
C TRP A 18 -4.52 6.19 -9.96
N LEU A 19 -3.87 7.34 -10.12
CA LEU A 19 -4.39 8.62 -9.64
C LEU A 19 -5.54 9.14 -10.51
N GLU A 20 -5.63 8.69 -11.75
CA GLU A 20 -6.70 9.02 -12.69
C GLU A 20 -7.67 7.84 -12.79
N GLU A 21 -8.71 7.84 -11.96
CA GLU A 21 -9.64 6.70 -11.82
C GLU A 21 -10.38 6.35 -13.12
N ASP A 22 -10.87 7.36 -13.84
CA ASP A 22 -11.56 7.19 -15.12
C ASP A 22 -10.64 6.56 -16.18
N ALA A 23 -9.37 6.98 -16.21
CA ALA A 23 -8.38 6.42 -17.12
C ALA A 23 -8.06 4.97 -16.78
N PHE A 24 -8.01 4.62 -15.50
CA PHE A 24 -7.79 3.23 -15.06
C PHE A 24 -8.89 2.30 -15.54
N GLN A 25 -10.17 2.66 -15.34
CA GLN A 25 -11.28 1.81 -15.75
C GLN A 25 -11.29 1.57 -17.27
N GLN A 26 -10.98 2.61 -18.05
CA GLN A 26 -10.92 2.52 -19.52
C GLN A 26 -9.74 1.68 -20.02
N THR A 27 -8.61 1.67 -19.30
CA THR A 27 -7.35 1.05 -19.76
C THR A 27 -7.02 -0.27 -19.07
N ARG A 28 -7.82 -0.70 -18.09
CA ARG A 28 -7.59 -1.91 -17.27
C ARG A 28 -7.34 -3.17 -18.10
N GLY A 29 -8.10 -3.37 -19.18
CA GLY A 29 -7.92 -4.53 -20.06
C GLY A 29 -6.53 -4.54 -20.72
N THR A 30 -6.19 -3.45 -21.39
CA THR A 30 -4.88 -3.25 -22.04
C THR A 30 -3.72 -3.34 -21.05
N LEU A 31 -3.89 -2.79 -19.84
CA LEU A 31 -2.90 -2.87 -18.77
C LEU A 31 -2.64 -4.32 -18.36
N SER A 32 -3.70 -5.10 -18.12
CA SER A 32 -3.60 -6.52 -17.77
C SER A 32 -2.87 -7.34 -18.84
N GLU A 33 -3.20 -7.12 -20.11
CA GLU A 33 -2.51 -7.78 -21.23
C GLU A 33 -1.01 -7.44 -21.29
N GLY A 34 -0.67 -6.16 -21.12
CA GLY A 34 0.71 -5.69 -21.07
C GLY A 34 1.50 -6.30 -19.91
N MET A 35 0.90 -6.37 -18.72
CA MET A 35 1.52 -6.99 -17.54
C MET A 35 1.80 -8.47 -17.74
N LEU A 36 0.86 -9.21 -18.33
CA LEU A 36 1.04 -10.62 -18.66
C LEU A 36 2.12 -10.83 -19.72
N ALA A 37 2.21 -9.96 -20.73
CA ALA A 37 3.25 -10.03 -21.75
C ALA A 37 4.65 -9.83 -21.13
N ILE A 38 4.80 -8.87 -20.22
CA ILE A 38 6.04 -8.63 -19.47
C ILE A 38 6.35 -9.83 -18.55
N ALA A 39 5.36 -10.33 -17.81
CA ALA A 39 5.53 -11.47 -16.92
C ALA A 39 6.06 -12.69 -17.68
N ARG A 40 5.48 -13.00 -18.86
CA ARG A 40 5.94 -14.09 -19.73
C ARG A 40 7.37 -13.86 -20.23
N LYS A 41 7.68 -12.65 -20.71
CA LYS A 41 9.01 -12.31 -21.26
C LYS A 41 10.12 -12.48 -20.22
N TYR A 42 9.87 -12.06 -18.98
CA TYR A 42 10.86 -12.05 -17.91
C TYR A 42 10.70 -13.19 -16.90
N LYS A 43 9.76 -14.12 -17.13
CA LYS A 43 9.44 -15.25 -16.25
C LYS A 43 9.10 -14.78 -14.81
N LEU A 44 8.32 -13.71 -14.71
CA LEU A 44 7.81 -13.19 -13.45
C LEU A 44 6.49 -13.87 -13.11
N ASP A 45 6.12 -13.82 -11.82
CA ASP A 45 4.76 -14.16 -11.39
C ASP A 45 3.72 -13.30 -12.12
N PRO A 46 2.57 -13.82 -12.58
CA PRO A 46 1.56 -13.01 -13.28
C PRO A 46 1.02 -11.82 -12.48
N GLY A 47 1.05 -11.90 -11.14
CA GLY A 47 0.66 -10.84 -10.20
C GLY A 47 1.81 -9.94 -9.73
N TRP A 48 2.98 -10.01 -10.38
CA TRP A 48 4.16 -9.20 -10.03
C TRP A 48 3.87 -7.70 -9.91
N LEU A 49 2.91 -7.21 -10.68
CA LEU A 49 2.34 -5.88 -10.58
C LEU A 49 0.88 -6.07 -10.18
N ASN A 50 0.47 -5.51 -9.05
CA ASN A 50 -0.85 -5.73 -8.48
C ASN A 50 -1.66 -4.42 -8.50
N TYR A 51 -2.68 -4.37 -9.36
CA TYR A 51 -3.65 -3.26 -9.41
C TYR A 51 -4.97 -3.59 -8.69
N LEU A 52 -5.16 -4.83 -8.21
CA LEU A 52 -6.40 -5.20 -7.53
C LEU A 52 -6.54 -4.48 -6.19
N THR A 53 -5.42 -4.14 -5.57
CA THR A 53 -5.37 -3.33 -4.34
C THR A 53 -6.11 -2.01 -4.50
N GLN A 54 -6.06 -1.37 -5.69
CA GLN A 54 -6.89 -0.19 -5.95
C GLN A 54 -8.38 -0.51 -5.96
N ILE A 55 -8.79 -1.57 -6.64
CA ILE A 55 -10.21 -1.94 -6.74
C ILE A 55 -10.80 -2.27 -5.37
N ILE A 56 -10.01 -2.93 -4.52
CA ILE A 56 -10.44 -3.33 -3.19
C ILE A 56 -10.54 -2.10 -2.28
N LEU A 57 -9.51 -1.23 -2.27
CA LEU A 57 -9.38 -0.19 -1.26
C LEU A 57 -9.86 1.19 -1.69
N GLN A 58 -10.23 1.42 -2.95
CA GLN A 58 -10.58 2.76 -3.48
C GLN A 58 -11.69 3.48 -2.69
N ASN A 59 -12.60 2.72 -2.08
CA ASN A 59 -13.70 3.27 -1.29
C ASN A 59 -13.41 3.33 0.21
N ASP A 60 -12.23 2.88 0.64
CA ASP A 60 -11.88 2.65 2.04
C ASP A 60 -10.78 3.59 2.53
N ILE A 61 -10.09 4.27 1.59
CA ILE A 61 -8.85 4.99 1.88
C ILE A 61 -8.84 6.39 1.26
N ILE A 62 -8.06 7.27 1.87
CA ILE A 62 -7.71 8.59 1.33
C ILE A 62 -6.31 8.51 0.74
N ILE A 63 -6.19 8.57 -0.58
CA ILE A 63 -4.90 8.51 -1.29
C ILE A 63 -4.21 9.88 -1.19
N PRO A 64 -3.03 9.98 -0.54
CA PRO A 64 -2.30 11.24 -0.46
C PRO A 64 -1.55 11.54 -1.76
N ASN A 65 -1.17 12.80 -1.93
CA ASN A 65 -0.16 13.17 -2.92
C ASN A 65 1.16 12.46 -2.60
N GLY A 66 1.68 11.74 -3.59
CA GLY A 66 3.01 11.14 -3.52
C GLY A 66 4.11 12.10 -3.96
N LYS A 67 5.35 11.73 -3.68
CA LYS A 67 6.55 12.37 -4.24
C LYS A 67 6.91 11.68 -5.56
N LEU A 68 7.15 12.45 -6.62
CA LEU A 68 7.65 11.89 -7.88
C LEU A 68 8.98 11.16 -7.60
N TRP A 69 9.02 9.88 -7.94
CA TRP A 69 10.21 9.04 -7.83
C TRP A 69 10.93 8.93 -9.16
N LYS A 70 10.16 8.54 -10.18
CA LYS A 70 10.73 8.23 -11.49
C LYS A 70 9.74 8.52 -12.60
N GLN A 71 10.28 8.88 -13.75
CA GLN A 71 9.52 9.09 -14.97
C GLN A 71 10.06 8.15 -16.06
N PHE A 72 9.13 7.52 -16.78
CA PHE A 72 9.40 6.68 -17.94
C PHE A 72 8.55 7.16 -19.12
N GLY A 73 9.08 8.12 -19.89
CA GLY A 73 8.30 8.78 -20.93
C GLY A 73 7.06 9.47 -20.33
N PRO A 74 5.83 9.12 -20.74
CA PRO A 74 4.60 9.68 -20.19
C PRO A 74 4.22 9.11 -18.81
N LEU A 75 4.82 7.99 -18.38
CA LEU A 75 4.52 7.36 -17.10
C LEU A 75 5.25 8.05 -15.95
N HIS A 76 4.50 8.54 -14.97
CA HIS A 76 5.02 9.15 -13.75
C HIS A 76 4.74 8.24 -12.56
N VAL A 77 5.79 7.83 -11.84
CA VAL A 77 5.69 6.96 -10.68
C VAL A 77 5.92 7.77 -9.41
N TYR A 78 4.94 7.77 -8.52
CA TYR A 78 4.97 8.50 -7.25
C TYR A 78 5.08 7.54 -6.06
N ILE A 79 5.89 7.91 -5.05
CA ILE A 79 5.94 7.21 -3.76
C ILE A 79 5.02 7.93 -2.77
N PRO A 80 4.07 7.24 -2.14
CA PRO A 80 3.31 7.84 -1.04
C PRO A 80 4.19 8.03 0.21
N PRO A 81 3.76 8.84 1.18
CA PRO A 81 4.40 8.91 2.49
C PRO A 81 4.52 7.53 3.17
N LYS A 82 5.58 7.32 3.96
CA LYS A 82 5.76 6.06 4.71
C LYS A 82 4.66 5.85 5.74
N GLU A 83 4.12 6.93 6.28
CA GLU A 83 2.97 6.96 7.17
C GLU A 83 1.72 6.39 6.50
N TYR A 84 1.43 6.78 5.26
CA TYR A 84 0.29 6.22 4.52
C TYR A 84 0.43 4.70 4.33
N ILE A 85 1.63 4.28 3.94
CA ILE A 85 1.96 2.86 3.81
C ILE A 85 1.74 2.11 5.14
N LEU A 86 2.22 2.69 6.24
CA LEU A 86 2.07 2.13 7.58
C LEU A 86 0.59 1.98 7.95
N ALA A 87 -0.26 2.96 7.61
CA ALA A 87 -1.70 2.88 7.82
C ALA A 87 -2.31 1.67 7.09
N LEU A 88 -2.02 1.51 5.78
CA LEU A 88 -2.53 0.38 5.00
C LEU A 88 -2.11 -0.97 5.59
N LYS A 89 -0.88 -1.07 6.09
CA LYS A 89 -0.34 -2.30 6.67
C LYS A 89 -0.96 -2.63 8.02
N ILE A 90 -1.19 -1.64 8.86
CA ILE A 90 -1.92 -1.81 10.12
C ILE A 90 -3.36 -2.28 9.85
N THR A 91 -4.05 -1.70 8.86
CA THR A 91 -5.41 -2.11 8.50
C THR A 91 -5.46 -3.54 7.95
N ALA A 92 -4.50 -3.93 7.12
CA ALA A 92 -4.46 -5.27 6.53
C ALA A 92 -4.18 -6.38 7.58
N GLY A 93 -3.32 -6.10 8.56
CA GLY A 93 -3.14 -6.92 9.77
C GLY A 93 -2.67 -8.37 9.59
N ARG A 94 -2.25 -8.81 8.40
CA ARG A 94 -1.67 -10.15 8.20
C ARG A 94 -0.29 -10.23 8.85
N ASP A 95 0.17 -11.42 9.21
CA ASP A 95 1.51 -11.64 9.80
C ASP A 95 2.64 -10.94 9.01
N LYS A 96 2.58 -11.01 7.67
CA LYS A 96 3.57 -10.36 6.80
C LYS A 96 3.50 -8.83 6.86
N ASP A 97 2.31 -8.26 7.08
CA ASP A 97 2.09 -6.82 7.19
C ASP A 97 2.53 -6.29 8.55
N ILE A 98 2.35 -7.07 9.62
CA ILE A 98 2.94 -6.75 10.94
C ILE A 98 4.47 -6.67 10.86
N ALA A 99 5.11 -7.62 10.18
CA ALA A 99 6.55 -7.58 9.96
C ALA A 99 6.98 -6.35 9.14
N ASP A 100 6.18 -5.91 8.16
CA ASP A 100 6.42 -4.65 7.43
C ASP A 100 6.28 -3.43 8.35
N CYS A 101 5.25 -3.39 9.19
CA CYS A 101 5.04 -2.33 10.17
C CYS A 101 6.25 -2.18 11.10
N ALA A 102 6.84 -3.29 11.57
CA ALA A 102 8.03 -3.27 12.42
C ALA A 102 9.26 -2.66 11.71
N ILE A 103 9.38 -2.81 10.39
CA ILE A 103 10.44 -2.18 9.58
C ILE A 103 10.15 -0.69 9.32
N LEU A 104 8.88 -0.33 9.16
CA LEU A 104 8.44 1.03 8.83
C LEU A 104 8.43 1.96 10.04
N LEU A 105 7.99 1.48 11.22
CA LEU A 105 7.84 2.27 12.44
C LEU A 105 9.10 3.05 12.86
N PRO A 106 10.32 2.48 12.83
CA PRO A 106 11.55 3.23 13.12
C PRO A 106 11.78 4.41 12.18
N GLN A 107 11.23 4.36 10.97
CA GLN A 107 11.41 5.38 9.92
C GLN A 107 10.34 6.48 9.96
N THR A 108 9.37 6.37 10.87
CA THR A 108 8.33 7.38 11.09
C THR A 108 8.47 8.01 12.48
N LYS A 109 7.69 9.08 12.71
CA LYS A 109 7.58 9.72 14.04
C LYS A 109 6.57 9.03 14.96
N ILE A 110 5.93 7.95 14.52
CA ILE A 110 4.93 7.22 15.29
C ILE A 110 5.65 6.31 16.29
N LYS A 111 5.39 6.54 17.58
CA LYS A 111 6.02 5.80 18.70
C LYS A 111 5.00 5.23 19.68
N THR A 112 3.73 5.57 19.53
CA THR A 112 2.67 5.18 20.45
C THR A 112 1.45 4.71 19.69
N ARG A 113 0.68 3.83 20.32
CA ARG A 113 -0.63 3.38 19.82
C ARG A 113 -1.53 4.56 19.43
N ARG A 114 -1.62 5.58 20.28
CA ARG A 114 -2.45 6.76 20.02
C ARG A 114 -2.02 7.53 18.75
N GLN A 115 -0.72 7.60 18.48
CA GLN A 115 -0.23 8.21 17.24
C GLN A 115 -0.55 7.35 16.01
N ALA A 116 -0.48 6.02 16.16
CA ALA A 116 -0.88 5.11 15.09
C ALA A 116 -2.38 5.18 14.81
N GLN A 117 -3.23 5.31 15.84
CA GLN A 117 -4.67 5.52 15.61
C GLN A 117 -4.93 6.82 14.84
N LYS A 118 -4.30 7.95 15.22
CA LYS A 118 -4.41 9.21 14.48
C LYS A 118 -3.95 9.12 13.03
N LEU A 119 -3.04 8.19 12.75
CA LEU A 119 -2.57 7.92 11.40
C LEU A 119 -3.64 7.14 10.59
N LEU A 120 -4.33 6.19 11.21
CA LEU A 120 -5.48 5.52 10.59
C LEU A 120 -6.60 6.52 10.31
N ASP A 121 -6.93 7.38 11.27
CA ASP A 121 -7.94 8.45 11.12
C ASP A 121 -7.64 9.41 9.95
N LEU A 122 -6.37 9.51 9.53
CA LEU A 122 -5.97 10.37 8.41
C LEU A 122 -6.16 9.71 7.05
N TYR A 123 -6.04 8.38 6.96
CA TYR A 123 -5.91 7.66 5.69
C TYR A 123 -6.93 6.56 5.45
N ILE A 124 -7.62 6.09 6.49
CA ILE A 124 -8.60 5.00 6.43
C ILE A 124 -9.95 5.57 6.83
N LEU A 125 -10.94 5.42 5.94
CA LEU A 125 -12.28 5.95 6.15
C LEU A 125 -12.96 5.23 7.34
N PRO A 126 -13.87 5.92 8.06
CA PRO A 126 -14.47 5.37 9.28
C PRO A 126 -15.11 3.99 9.11
N ASP A 127 -15.88 3.79 8.03
CA ASP A 127 -16.57 2.53 7.74
C ASP A 127 -15.58 1.37 7.56
N ALA A 128 -14.45 1.63 6.87
CA ALA A 128 -13.39 0.64 6.69
C ALA A 128 -12.63 0.35 7.99
N GLN A 129 -12.48 1.35 8.87
CA GLN A 129 -11.93 1.10 10.21
C GLN A 129 -12.86 0.24 11.07
N GLU A 130 -14.18 0.40 10.92
CA GLU A 130 -15.18 -0.44 11.61
C GLU A 130 -15.17 -1.87 11.06
N GLU A 131 -15.15 -2.04 9.73
CA GLU A 131 -15.07 -3.35 9.08
C GLU A 131 -13.81 -4.13 9.49
N HIS A 132 -12.69 -3.44 9.65
CA HIS A 132 -11.40 -4.03 10.01
C HIS A 132 -11.03 -3.85 11.49
N ALA A 133 -11.98 -3.54 12.36
CA ALA A 133 -11.71 -3.15 13.74
C ALA A 133 -10.92 -4.23 14.51
N GLU A 134 -11.24 -5.51 14.35
CA GLU A 134 -10.54 -6.61 15.01
C GLU A 134 -9.07 -6.69 14.56
N GLN A 135 -8.83 -6.64 13.24
CA GLN A 135 -7.47 -6.71 12.67
C GLN A 135 -6.64 -5.49 13.07
N ILE A 136 -7.24 -4.31 13.05
CA ILE A 136 -6.59 -3.07 13.50
C ILE A 136 -6.20 -3.17 14.98
N GLU A 137 -7.13 -3.61 15.83
CA GLU A 137 -6.88 -3.79 17.26
C GLU A 137 -5.75 -4.77 17.54
N LEU A 138 -5.75 -5.94 16.89
CA LEU A 138 -4.68 -6.93 17.00
C LEU A 138 -3.34 -6.36 16.53
N SER A 139 -3.32 -5.65 15.40
CA SER A 139 -2.11 -5.03 14.85
C SER A 139 -1.53 -3.98 15.80
N LEU A 140 -2.39 -3.11 16.34
CA LEU A 140 -1.97 -2.08 17.28
C LEU A 140 -1.48 -2.67 18.61
N ASN A 141 -2.12 -3.74 19.08
CA ASN A 141 -1.66 -4.48 20.26
C ASN A 141 -0.27 -5.10 20.02
N GLU A 142 -0.05 -5.69 18.86
CA GLU A 142 1.21 -6.35 18.52
C GLU A 142 2.36 -5.35 18.39
N LEU A 143 2.11 -4.22 17.71
CA LEU A 143 3.14 -3.23 17.38
C LEU A 143 3.53 -2.31 18.55
N PHE A 144 2.64 -2.11 19.51
CA PHE A 144 2.83 -1.17 20.62
C PHE A 144 2.63 -1.84 21.99
N LYS A 145 3.09 -3.08 22.13
CA LYS A 145 3.18 -3.75 23.44
C LYS A 145 3.96 -2.84 24.39
N ASN A 146 3.31 -2.42 25.48
CA ASN A 146 4.00 -1.78 26.59
C ASN A 146 4.95 -2.78 27.25
#